data_AF-A0A418QNV3-F1
#
_entry.id   AF-A0A418QNV3-F1
#
_cell.length_a   1.000
_cell.length_b   1.000
_cell.length_c   1.000
_cell.angle_alpha   90.00
_cell.angle_beta   90.00
_cell.angle_gamma   90.00
#
_symmetry.space_group_name_H-M   'P 1'
#
loop_
_entity.id
_entity.type
_entity.pdbx_description
1 polymer ?
#
loop_
_entity_poly.entity_id
_entity_poly.type
_entity_poly.pdbx_seq_one_letter_code
_entity_poly.pdbx_strand_id
1 'polypeptide(L)'
;MTADRDRLGFYAALGVPPDADASALRDAYRARIKAVHPDRNAAPDASAHFQTVHQAYQVLGDPDGRARYDAWHRDTPAGEPVPPEFLPILTCERCGQASPHLRVIVVHWVWSALFFTRHGHTPYLACPACGTRLLAVASVKAGLFGWWGVPFGPLLTPVTLWKNLTAPMPAEVNVPMLLHQAVAYAQRGQHGEAGNALAAAEGLVGGHQDLWTRVRAVRDHLPVHARGAEAAQPWRGVRTVLPRAAALLPAVAVLSGVGTLIDRDVQREAAQAAACRAQQAAVTTARAALDATHADLSRENSRLGSRSRELDAQRYTLDAASLNVMIDEYNTDLTVFEDRLDRFEQQQAAFNGQVEQYNAQCAADR
;
A
#
# COMPACT_ATOMS: atom_id res chain seq x y z
N MET A 1 -16.46 6.41 29.12
CA MET A 1 -16.88 5.05 28.71
C MET A 1 -16.68 4.77 27.21
N THR A 2 -15.98 5.64 26.45
CA THR A 2 -15.71 5.45 25.01
C THR A 2 -14.31 4.89 24.71
N ALA A 3 -13.37 4.95 25.65
CA ALA A 3 -12.00 4.47 25.47
C ALA A 3 -11.90 2.93 25.35
N ASP A 4 -12.93 2.19 25.77
CA ASP A 4 -12.92 0.71 25.80
C ASP A 4 -13.34 0.08 24.45
N ARG A 5 -14.02 0.84 23.57
CA ARG A 5 -14.49 0.35 22.26
C ARG A 5 -13.48 0.55 21.11
N ASP A 6 -12.29 1.05 21.42
CA ASP A 6 -11.30 1.43 20.40
C ASP A 6 -9.88 1.00 20.80
N ARG A 7 -9.67 -0.30 21.03
CA ARG A 7 -8.38 -0.87 21.45
C ARG A 7 -7.21 -0.58 20.50
N LEU A 8 -7.44 -0.35 19.21
CA LEU A 8 -6.39 0.09 18.27
C LEU A 8 -6.35 1.60 18.04
N GLY A 9 -7.25 2.36 18.66
CA GLY A 9 -7.34 3.80 18.46
C GLY A 9 -7.78 4.21 17.05
N PHE A 10 -8.45 3.34 16.27
CA PHE A 10 -8.85 3.66 14.90
C PHE A 10 -9.96 4.70 14.85
N TYR A 11 -10.98 4.58 15.71
CA TYR A 11 -12.04 5.59 15.81
C TYR A 11 -11.46 6.92 16.33
N ALA A 12 -10.55 6.87 17.30
CA ALA A 12 -9.83 8.02 17.85
C ALA A 12 -8.89 8.69 16.84
N ALA A 13 -8.19 7.91 16.00
CA ALA A 13 -7.31 8.42 14.96
C ALA A 13 -8.08 9.21 13.91
N LEU A 14 -9.27 8.73 13.52
CA LEU A 14 -10.19 9.47 12.65
C LEU A 14 -10.91 10.61 13.38
N GLY A 15 -11.00 10.55 14.71
CA GLY A 15 -11.69 11.53 15.54
C GLY A 15 -13.21 11.41 15.48
N VAL A 16 -13.72 10.18 15.31
CA VAL A 16 -15.16 9.88 15.21
C VAL A 16 -15.57 8.87 16.28
N PRO A 17 -16.83 8.87 16.72
CA PRO A 17 -17.31 7.87 17.67
C PRO A 17 -17.57 6.50 16.98
N PRO A 18 -17.61 5.38 17.74
CA PRO A 18 -17.82 4.05 17.18
C PRO A 18 -19.17 3.83 16.47
N ASP A 19 -20.14 4.70 16.70
CA ASP A 19 -21.47 4.72 16.05
C ASP A 19 -21.54 5.64 14.81
N ALA A 20 -20.43 6.27 14.42
CA ALA A 20 -20.37 7.13 13.25
C ALA A 20 -20.79 6.39 11.97
N ASP A 21 -21.57 7.03 11.10
CA ASP A 21 -21.95 6.43 9.83
C ASP A 21 -20.81 6.44 8.79
N ALA A 22 -21.01 5.76 7.66
CA ALA A 22 -20.02 5.67 6.59
C ALA A 22 -19.71 7.02 5.90
N SER A 23 -20.60 8.01 6.02
CA SER A 23 -20.35 9.36 5.49
C SER A 23 -19.43 10.14 6.42
N ALA A 24 -19.70 10.11 7.73
CA ALA A 24 -18.90 10.73 8.77
C ALA A 24 -17.47 10.15 8.80
N LEU A 25 -17.32 8.83 8.64
CA LEU A 25 -16.00 8.19 8.51
C LEU A 25 -15.21 8.73 7.31
N ARG A 26 -15.85 8.87 6.15
CA ARG A 26 -15.22 9.40 4.93
C ARG A 26 -14.77 10.85 5.10
N ASP A 27 -15.64 11.66 5.67
CA ASP A 27 -15.38 13.09 5.82
C ASP A 27 -14.30 13.35 6.88
N ALA A 28 -14.35 12.61 7.99
CA ALA A 28 -13.32 12.65 9.01
C ALA A 28 -11.95 12.20 8.49
N TYR A 29 -11.90 11.12 7.70
CA TYR A 29 -10.68 10.68 7.03
C TYR A 29 -10.09 11.77 6.14
N ARG A 30 -10.91 12.37 5.26
CA ARG A 30 -10.47 13.45 4.37
C ARG A 30 -9.95 14.67 5.14
N ALA A 31 -10.62 15.04 6.23
CA ALA A 31 -10.21 16.13 7.09
C ALA A 31 -8.88 15.82 7.79
N ARG A 32 -8.74 14.61 8.34
CA ARG A 32 -7.53 14.19 9.05
C ARG A 32 -6.33 14.06 8.15
N ILE A 33 -6.46 13.42 6.99
CA ILE A 33 -5.37 13.31 6.01
C ILE A 33 -4.81 14.68 5.63
N LYS A 34 -5.66 15.68 5.41
CA LYS A 34 -5.20 17.05 5.12
C LYS A 34 -4.42 17.68 6.27
N ALA A 35 -4.76 17.34 7.51
CA ALA A 35 -4.11 17.87 8.72
C ALA A 35 -2.78 17.18 9.04
N VAL A 36 -2.70 15.87 8.81
CA VAL A 36 -1.50 15.07 9.13
C VAL A 36 -0.56 14.86 7.94
N HIS A 37 -0.88 15.40 6.76
CA HIS A 37 -0.06 15.24 5.55
C HIS A 37 1.38 15.73 5.79
N PRO A 38 2.42 14.92 5.49
CA PRO A 38 3.82 15.26 5.76
C PRO A 38 4.29 16.52 5.01
N ASP A 39 3.71 16.83 3.84
CA ASP A 39 4.03 18.08 3.12
C ASP A 39 3.55 19.36 3.84
N ARG A 40 2.55 19.27 4.73
CA ARG A 40 1.96 20.43 5.43
C ARG A 40 2.25 20.43 6.92
N ASN A 41 2.57 19.27 7.50
CA ASN A 41 2.90 19.11 8.90
C ASN A 41 4.38 18.72 9.05
N ALA A 42 5.18 19.64 9.60
CA ALA A 42 6.61 19.45 9.82
C ALA A 42 6.94 18.73 11.14
N ALA A 43 5.94 18.26 11.89
CA ALA A 43 6.18 17.51 13.12
C ALA A 43 6.93 16.20 12.82
N PRO A 44 7.89 15.79 13.67
CA PRO A 44 8.71 14.60 13.44
C PRO A 44 7.90 13.30 13.41
N ASP A 45 6.69 13.30 13.97
CA ASP A 45 5.75 12.19 14.01
C ASP A 45 4.63 12.28 12.94
N ALA A 46 4.65 13.30 12.06
CA ALA A 46 3.60 13.52 11.07
C ALA A 46 3.37 12.30 10.16
N SER A 47 4.45 11.66 9.69
CA SER A 47 4.35 10.44 8.87
C SER A 47 3.73 9.28 9.66
N ALA A 48 4.06 9.13 10.95
CA ALA A 48 3.46 8.08 11.79
C ALA A 48 1.95 8.31 11.93
N HIS A 49 1.52 9.54 12.24
CA HIS A 49 0.10 9.89 12.32
C HIS A 49 -0.63 9.75 10.99
N PHE A 50 0.01 10.11 9.87
CA PHE A 50 -0.53 9.91 8.53
C PHE A 50 -0.83 8.44 8.26
N GLN A 51 0.12 7.56 8.58
CA GLN A 51 -0.06 6.12 8.43
C GLN A 51 -1.20 5.64 9.34
N THR A 52 -1.24 6.02 10.62
CA THR A 52 -2.32 5.61 11.53
C THR A 52 -3.70 6.04 11.04
N VAL A 53 -3.87 7.28 10.57
CA VAL A 53 -5.13 7.77 10.00
C VAL A 53 -5.53 6.98 8.75
N HIS A 54 -4.55 6.69 7.87
CA HIS A 54 -4.79 5.92 6.67
C HIS A 54 -5.22 4.47 6.98
N GLN A 55 -4.56 3.84 7.94
CA GLN A 55 -4.86 2.49 8.41
C GLN A 55 -6.25 2.39 9.05
N ALA A 56 -6.57 3.34 9.92
CA ALA A 56 -7.89 3.41 10.56
C ALA A 56 -9.02 3.44 9.53
N TYR A 57 -8.86 4.23 8.46
CA TYR A 57 -9.86 4.29 7.40
C TYR A 57 -9.88 3.04 6.49
N GLN A 58 -8.76 2.35 6.28
CA GLN A 58 -8.76 1.09 5.53
C GLN A 58 -9.58 0.00 6.24
N VAL A 59 -9.55 -0.03 7.58
CA VAL A 59 -10.33 -1.00 8.36
C VAL A 59 -11.77 -0.55 8.56
N LEU A 60 -11.98 0.70 8.99
CA LEU A 60 -13.30 1.21 9.35
C LEU A 60 -14.14 1.66 8.15
N GLY A 61 -13.49 2.00 7.02
CA GLY A 61 -14.16 2.48 5.82
C GLY A 61 -14.81 1.36 4.98
N ASP A 62 -14.37 0.12 5.17
CA ASP A 62 -14.99 -1.08 4.60
C ASP A 62 -16.07 -1.62 5.56
N PRO A 63 -17.34 -1.78 5.15
CA PRO A 63 -18.39 -2.31 6.02
C PRO A 63 -18.05 -3.67 6.64
N ASP A 64 -17.44 -4.57 5.87
CA ASP A 64 -17.06 -5.90 6.34
C ASP A 64 -15.86 -5.81 7.29
N GLY A 65 -14.85 -5.02 6.94
CA GLY A 65 -13.70 -4.70 7.81
C GLY A 65 -14.09 -4.10 9.15
N ARG A 66 -15.04 -3.16 9.14
CA ARG A 66 -15.58 -2.54 10.36
C ARG A 66 -16.37 -3.53 11.20
N ALA A 67 -17.22 -4.35 10.58
CA ALA A 67 -18.00 -5.36 11.29
C ALA A 67 -17.08 -6.38 12.00
N ARG A 68 -16.01 -6.81 11.33
CA ARG A 68 -14.99 -7.67 11.93
C ARG A 68 -14.25 -6.97 13.08
N TYR A 69 -13.87 -5.70 12.90
CA TYR A 69 -13.19 -4.91 13.94
C TYR A 69 -14.05 -4.76 15.20
N ASP A 70 -15.34 -4.44 15.00
CA ASP A 70 -16.31 -4.31 16.10
C ASP A 70 -16.62 -5.67 16.76
N ALA A 71 -16.65 -6.76 15.99
CA ALA A 71 -16.82 -8.12 16.52
C ALA A 71 -15.62 -8.56 17.38
N TRP A 72 -14.40 -8.35 16.88
CA TRP A 72 -13.19 -8.61 17.64
C TRP A 72 -13.16 -7.86 18.98
N HIS A 73 -13.60 -6.59 19.02
CA HIS A 73 -13.71 -5.85 20.28
C HIS A 73 -14.65 -6.50 21.30
N ARG A 74 -15.79 -7.04 20.84
CA ARG A 74 -16.80 -7.62 21.72
C ARG A 74 -16.37 -8.97 22.29
N ASP A 75 -15.74 -9.80 21.47
CA ASP A 75 -15.60 -11.23 21.76
C ASP A 75 -14.21 -11.59 22.33
N THR A 76 -13.22 -10.71 22.19
CA THR A 76 -11.85 -10.97 22.65
C THR A 76 -11.58 -10.41 24.06
N PRO A 77 -11.06 -11.21 25.01
CA PRO A 77 -10.58 -10.72 26.31
C PRO A 77 -9.46 -9.67 26.20
N ALA A 78 -9.36 -8.79 27.20
CA ALA A 78 -8.28 -7.82 27.28
C ALA A 78 -6.91 -8.54 27.41
N GLY A 79 -5.95 -8.16 26.57
CA GLY A 79 -4.59 -8.74 26.55
C GLY A 79 -4.34 -9.80 25.48
N GLU A 80 -5.36 -10.20 24.73
CA GLU A 80 -5.16 -11.04 23.53
C GLU A 80 -4.48 -10.25 22.39
N PRO A 81 -3.66 -10.93 21.57
CA PRO A 81 -2.98 -10.30 20.44
C PRO A 81 -3.99 -9.77 19.40
N VAL A 82 -3.65 -8.65 18.78
CA VAL A 82 -4.45 -8.06 17.69
C VAL A 82 -4.58 -9.05 16.54
N PRO A 83 -5.79 -9.34 16.06
CA PRO A 83 -5.98 -10.29 15.00
C PRO A 83 -5.30 -9.87 13.70
N PRO A 84 -4.75 -10.85 12.99
CA PRO A 84 -4.19 -10.72 11.67
C PRO A 84 -4.81 -9.74 10.68
N GLU A 85 -6.11 -9.85 10.55
CA GLU A 85 -6.93 -9.25 9.53
C GLU A 85 -7.03 -7.73 9.67
N PHE A 86 -6.62 -7.18 10.82
CA PHE A 86 -6.53 -5.75 11.08
C PHE A 86 -5.11 -5.20 10.91
N LEU A 87 -4.15 -6.03 10.49
CA LEU A 87 -2.78 -5.62 10.20
C LEU A 87 -2.64 -5.32 8.70
N PRO A 88 -2.66 -4.03 8.30
CA PRO A 88 -2.47 -3.65 6.90
C PRO A 88 -1.01 -3.88 6.50
N ILE A 89 -0.81 -4.32 5.27
CA ILE A 89 0.52 -4.31 4.64
C ILE A 89 0.89 -2.84 4.41
N LEU A 90 1.97 -2.40 5.04
CA LEU A 90 2.51 -1.06 4.84
C LEU A 90 3.09 -0.96 3.42
N THR A 91 2.93 0.21 2.81
CA THR A 91 3.37 0.51 1.45
C THR A 91 4.36 1.67 1.44
N CYS A 92 5.16 1.74 0.38
CA CYS A 92 6.10 2.84 0.17
C CYS A 92 5.36 4.15 -0.11
N GLU A 93 5.67 5.21 0.64
CA GLU A 93 5.07 6.54 0.46
C GLU A 93 5.38 7.17 -0.92
N ARG A 94 6.42 6.67 -1.60
CA ARG A 94 6.87 7.22 -2.88
C ARG A 94 6.28 6.52 -4.10
N CYS A 95 6.22 5.18 -4.10
CA CYS A 95 5.73 4.40 -5.23
C CYS A 95 4.42 3.66 -4.95
N GLY A 96 3.94 3.63 -3.71
CA GLY A 96 2.72 2.92 -3.32
C GLY A 96 2.84 1.39 -3.28
N GLN A 97 4.01 0.82 -3.64
CA GLN A 97 4.20 -0.63 -3.65
C GLN A 97 4.42 -1.17 -2.23
N ALA A 98 3.87 -2.35 -1.96
CA ALA A 98 4.19 -3.15 -0.79
C ALA A 98 5.61 -3.72 -0.92
N SER A 99 6.35 -3.76 0.18
CA SER A 99 7.69 -4.37 0.19
C SER A 99 7.96 -5.03 1.55
N PRO A 100 8.55 -6.23 1.58
CA PRO A 100 9.03 -6.83 2.82
C PRO A 100 10.25 -6.09 3.40
N HIS A 101 10.89 -5.24 2.59
CA HIS A 101 12.09 -4.51 2.96
C HIS A 101 11.82 -3.02 3.15
N LEU A 102 10.60 -2.67 3.55
CA LEU A 102 10.24 -1.28 3.83
C LEU A 102 11.09 -0.75 5.01
N ARG A 103 11.54 0.51 4.93
CA ARG A 103 12.25 1.15 6.04
C ARG A 103 11.80 2.59 6.19
N VAL A 104 11.75 3.04 7.44
CA VAL A 104 11.76 4.47 7.73
C VAL A 104 13.18 4.98 7.54
N ILE A 105 13.35 6.00 6.71
CA ILE A 105 14.62 6.66 6.44
C ILE A 105 14.49 8.15 6.78
N VAL A 106 15.56 8.76 7.27
CA VAL A 106 15.57 10.20 7.55
C VAL A 106 16.48 10.88 6.53
N VAL A 107 15.85 11.63 5.62
CA VAL A 107 16.55 12.35 4.56
C VAL A 107 16.93 13.72 5.09
N HIS A 108 18.23 13.99 5.17
CA HIS A 108 18.76 15.28 5.59
C HIS A 108 18.96 16.19 4.38
N TRP A 109 18.68 17.48 4.55
CA TRP A 109 18.88 18.48 3.52
C TRP A 109 19.57 19.71 4.09
N VAL A 110 20.35 20.36 3.24
CA VAL A 110 20.98 21.65 3.52
C VAL A 110 20.94 22.47 2.23
N TRP A 111 20.61 23.74 2.38
CA TRP A 111 20.65 24.73 1.33
C TRP A 111 21.25 26.01 1.90
N SER A 112 22.23 26.55 1.20
CA SER A 112 22.97 27.73 1.63
C SER A 112 23.15 28.73 0.49
N ALA A 113 23.02 30.01 0.79
CA ALA A 113 23.33 31.11 -0.11
C ALA A 113 23.83 32.33 0.68
N LEU A 114 25.06 32.78 0.41
CA LEU A 114 25.71 33.94 1.03
C LEU A 114 25.79 33.86 2.57
N PHE A 115 24.84 34.46 3.29
CA PHE A 115 24.75 34.44 4.77
C PHE A 115 23.57 33.62 5.31
N PHE A 116 22.77 33.02 4.42
CA PHE A 116 21.62 32.21 4.80
C PHE A 116 21.94 30.74 4.61
N THR A 117 21.89 29.97 5.71
CA THR A 117 21.95 28.51 5.67
C THR A 117 20.69 27.96 6.33
N ARG A 118 19.95 27.14 5.58
CA ARG A 118 18.83 26.35 6.10
C ARG A 118 19.19 24.88 6.00
N HIS A 119 18.90 24.14 7.05
CA HIS A 119 19.08 22.70 7.08
C HIS A 119 17.90 22.07 7.80
N GLY A 120 17.69 20.79 7.55
CA GLY A 120 16.61 20.04 8.17
C GLY A 120 16.70 18.56 7.85
N HIS A 121 15.69 17.84 8.30
CA HIS A 121 15.54 16.43 8.02
C HIS A 121 14.06 16.09 7.88
N THR A 122 13.76 15.09 7.07
CA THR A 122 12.39 14.64 6.82
C THR A 122 12.36 13.11 6.85
N PRO A 123 11.54 12.50 7.72
CA PRO A 123 11.35 11.06 7.72
C PRO A 123 10.46 10.64 6.54
N TYR A 124 10.80 9.49 5.94
CA TYR A 124 10.02 8.85 4.88
C TYR A 124 9.92 7.36 5.13
N LEU A 125 8.76 6.78 4.85
CA LEU A 125 8.59 5.32 4.77
C LEU A 125 8.77 4.88 3.32
N ALA A 126 9.92 4.26 3.00
CA ALA A 126 10.31 3.99 1.62
C ALA A 126 10.75 2.53 1.40
N CYS A 127 10.56 2.02 0.19
CA CYS A 127 11.18 0.79 -0.28
C CYS A 127 12.66 1.03 -0.63
N PRO A 128 13.50 -0.03 -0.77
CA PRO A 128 14.93 0.12 -1.04
C PRO A 128 15.26 0.99 -2.26
N ALA A 129 14.54 0.80 -3.37
CA ALA A 129 14.75 1.56 -4.60
C ALA A 129 14.41 3.05 -4.43
N CYS A 130 13.23 3.35 -3.89
CA CYS A 130 12.78 4.73 -3.66
C CYS A 130 13.64 5.45 -2.62
N GLY A 131 13.98 4.79 -1.52
CA GLY A 131 14.78 5.37 -0.47
C GLY A 131 16.21 5.68 -0.91
N THR A 132 16.83 4.77 -1.68
CA THR A 132 18.15 5.01 -2.27
C THR A 132 18.13 6.22 -3.20
N ARG A 133 17.09 6.37 -4.03
CA ARG A 133 16.92 7.52 -4.92
C ARG A 133 16.72 8.83 -4.13
N LEU A 134 15.91 8.81 -3.08
CA LEU A 134 15.66 9.97 -2.21
C LEU A 134 16.96 10.45 -1.56
N LEU A 135 17.71 9.53 -0.92
CA LEU A 135 18.97 9.86 -0.26
C LEU A 135 20.04 10.34 -1.26
N ALA A 136 20.11 9.73 -2.46
CA ALA A 136 21.02 10.16 -3.51
C ALA A 136 20.71 11.58 -4.00
N VAL A 137 19.44 11.87 -4.34
CA VAL A 137 19.02 13.20 -4.80
C VAL A 137 19.24 14.26 -3.72
N ALA A 138 18.92 13.95 -2.46
CA ALA A 138 19.16 14.86 -1.34
C ALA A 138 20.66 15.13 -1.14
N SER A 139 21.50 14.11 -1.27
CA SER A 139 22.97 14.24 -1.17
C SER A 139 23.53 15.09 -2.31
N VAL A 140 23.06 14.89 -3.55
CA VAL A 140 23.46 15.72 -4.69
C VAL A 140 23.04 17.18 -4.48
N LYS A 141 21.80 17.43 -4.03
CA LYS A 141 21.33 18.80 -3.74
C LYS A 141 22.13 19.46 -2.62
N ALA A 142 22.39 18.75 -1.53
CA ALA A 142 23.25 19.23 -0.44
C ALA A 142 24.67 19.54 -0.93
N GLY A 143 25.26 18.65 -1.74
CA GLY A 143 26.59 18.84 -2.31
C GLY A 143 26.68 19.93 -3.39
N LEU A 144 25.56 20.31 -4.03
CA LEU A 144 25.55 21.42 -4.99
C LEU A 144 25.26 22.76 -4.33
N PHE A 145 24.39 22.80 -3.33
CA PHE A 145 23.85 24.05 -2.78
C PHE A 145 24.21 24.31 -1.32
N GLY A 146 24.83 23.38 -0.61
CA GLY A 146 25.13 23.50 0.82
C GLY A 146 26.33 24.39 1.14
N TRP A 147 27.27 24.57 0.21
CA TRP A 147 28.58 25.19 0.49
C TRP A 147 28.59 26.73 0.46
N TRP A 148 27.61 27.35 -0.20
CA TRP A 148 27.66 28.77 -0.56
C TRP A 148 27.33 29.74 0.59
N GLY A 149 27.08 29.24 1.80
CA GLY A 149 26.76 30.04 2.98
C GLY A 149 27.93 30.15 3.94
N VAL A 150 28.48 31.35 4.18
CA VAL A 150 29.56 31.57 5.14
C VAL A 150 28.96 32.06 6.47
N PRO A 151 29.29 31.45 7.64
CA PRO A 151 30.27 30.37 7.84
C PRO A 151 29.67 28.94 7.86
N PHE A 152 28.35 28.79 7.97
CA PHE A 152 27.73 27.52 8.37
C PHE A 152 27.62 26.46 7.25
N GLY A 153 27.60 26.87 5.99
CA GLY A 153 27.48 25.97 4.84
C GLY A 153 28.60 24.93 4.77
N PRO A 154 29.88 25.34 4.74
CA PRO A 154 31.03 24.43 4.75
C PRO A 154 31.10 23.50 5.96
N LEU A 155 30.52 23.87 7.11
CA LEU A 155 30.49 23.04 8.31
C LEU A 155 29.34 22.02 8.28
N LEU A 156 28.15 22.43 7.85
CA LEU A 156 26.94 21.59 7.90
C LEU A 156 26.81 20.66 6.70
N THR A 157 27.39 21.01 5.55
CA THR A 157 27.27 20.19 4.33
C THR A 157 27.97 18.84 4.45
N PRO A 158 29.23 18.74 4.94
CA PRO A 158 29.87 17.44 5.17
C PRO A 158 29.09 16.55 6.14
N VAL A 159 28.56 17.14 7.22
CA VAL A 159 27.74 16.43 8.21
C VAL A 159 26.45 15.89 7.58
N THR A 160 25.78 16.70 6.75
CA THR A 160 24.56 16.31 6.04
C THR A 160 24.81 15.18 5.04
N LEU A 161 25.89 15.27 4.27
CA LEU A 161 26.29 14.22 3.32
C LEU A 161 26.62 12.92 4.05
N TRP A 162 27.36 13.00 5.17
CA TRP A 162 27.65 11.84 5.99
C TRP A 162 26.39 11.17 6.52
N LYS A 163 25.46 11.95 7.08
CA LYS A 163 24.17 11.43 7.58
C LYS A 163 23.34 10.76 6.48
N ASN A 164 23.29 11.30 5.28
CA ASN A 164 22.58 10.66 4.16
C ASN A 164 23.28 9.40 3.64
N LEU A 165 24.61 9.31 3.76
CA LEU A 165 25.39 8.14 3.36
C LEU A 165 25.23 6.95 4.32
N THR A 166 24.99 7.24 5.60
CA THR A 166 24.92 6.22 6.66
C THR A 166 23.48 5.83 7.04
N ALA A 167 22.46 6.59 6.63
CA ALA A 167 21.09 6.39 7.12
C ALA A 167 20.40 5.15 6.51
N PRO A 168 19.92 4.25 7.38
CA PRO A 168 18.49 4.23 7.72
C PRO A 168 18.23 4.58 9.19
N MET A 169 16.95 4.78 9.56
CA MET A 169 16.53 5.05 10.95
C MET A 169 17.02 3.98 11.95
N PRO A 170 17.06 4.32 13.26
CA PRO A 170 17.41 3.38 14.32
C PRO A 170 16.58 2.08 14.29
N ALA A 171 17.18 0.99 14.80
CA ALA A 171 16.58 -0.35 14.80
C ALA A 171 15.25 -0.38 15.54
N GLU A 172 15.09 0.44 16.57
CA GLU A 172 13.94 0.55 17.44
C GLU A 172 12.66 0.97 16.69
N VAL A 173 12.80 1.70 15.59
CA VAL A 173 11.66 2.11 14.75
C VAL A 173 11.42 1.08 13.64
N ASN A 174 12.48 0.63 12.98
CA ASN A 174 12.38 -0.24 11.82
C ASN A 174 12.00 -1.69 12.17
N VAL A 175 12.51 -2.24 13.28
CA VAL A 175 12.26 -3.63 13.67
C VAL A 175 10.79 -3.87 13.97
N PRO A 176 10.10 -3.10 14.85
CA PRO A 176 8.67 -3.32 15.09
C PRO A 176 7.83 -3.18 13.82
N MET A 177 8.17 -2.23 12.95
CA MET A 177 7.48 -2.04 11.66
C MET A 177 7.67 -3.26 10.74
N LEU A 178 8.88 -3.83 10.66
CA LEU A 178 9.16 -4.99 9.81
C LEU A 178 8.51 -6.26 10.36
N LEU A 179 8.45 -6.39 11.69
CA LEU A 179 7.72 -7.47 12.35
C LEU A 179 6.22 -7.40 12.08
N HIS A 180 5.64 -6.19 12.15
CA HIS A 180 4.25 -5.96 11.72
C HIS A 180 4.05 -6.41 10.26
N GLN A 181 4.95 -6.00 9.37
CA GLN A 181 4.90 -6.38 7.96
C GLN A 181 4.98 -7.90 7.76
N ALA A 182 5.88 -8.59 8.48
CA ALA A 182 6.06 -10.04 8.40
C ALA A 182 4.79 -10.80 8.80
N VAL A 183 4.17 -10.38 9.90
CA VAL A 183 2.91 -10.92 10.38
C VAL A 183 1.80 -10.69 9.35
N ALA A 184 1.67 -9.47 8.82
CA ALA A 184 0.67 -9.11 7.82
C ALA A 184 0.79 -9.93 6.52
N TYR A 185 2.00 -10.24 6.07
CA TYR A 185 2.23 -11.10 4.89
C TYR A 185 1.87 -12.56 5.14
N ALA A 186 2.27 -13.10 6.29
CA ALA A 186 2.04 -14.51 6.61
C ALA A 186 0.56 -14.88 6.64
N GLN A 187 -0.25 -13.95 7.14
CA GLN A 187 -1.69 -14.09 7.30
C GLN A 187 -2.44 -14.07 5.96
N ARG A 188 -1.83 -13.48 4.92
CA ARG A 188 -2.34 -13.47 3.55
C ARG A 188 -1.80 -14.66 2.72
N GLY A 189 -1.15 -15.63 3.38
CA GLY A 189 -0.50 -16.77 2.70
C GLY A 189 0.79 -16.42 1.97
N GLN A 190 1.28 -15.18 2.09
CA GLN A 190 2.51 -14.70 1.42
C GLN A 190 3.74 -15.05 2.26
N HIS A 191 3.97 -16.33 2.46
CA HIS A 191 4.97 -16.84 3.40
C HIS A 191 6.42 -16.47 3.05
N GLY A 192 6.74 -16.34 1.76
CA GLY A 192 8.05 -15.85 1.31
C GLY A 192 8.31 -14.40 1.73
N GLU A 193 7.33 -13.52 1.49
CA GLU A 193 7.40 -12.11 1.88
C GLU A 193 7.43 -11.92 3.41
N ALA A 194 6.69 -12.76 4.13
CA ALA A 194 6.73 -12.80 5.59
C ALA A 194 8.13 -13.13 6.11
N GLY A 195 8.77 -14.14 5.53
CA GLY A 195 10.15 -14.49 5.83
C GLY A 195 11.13 -13.37 5.50
N ASN A 196 11.00 -12.76 4.32
CA ASN A 196 11.86 -11.66 3.89
C ASN A 196 11.78 -10.46 4.85
N ALA A 197 10.58 -10.13 5.34
CA ALA A 197 10.38 -9.05 6.30
C ALA A 197 10.93 -9.39 7.69
N LEU A 198 10.74 -10.63 8.15
CA LEU A 198 11.32 -11.12 9.40
C LEU A 198 12.86 -11.09 9.35
N ALA A 199 13.45 -11.62 8.28
CA ALA A 199 14.91 -11.66 8.08
C ALA A 199 15.50 -10.24 7.99
N ALA A 200 14.77 -9.31 7.36
CA ALA A 200 15.14 -7.90 7.35
C ALA A 200 15.10 -7.27 8.76
N ALA A 201 14.14 -7.67 9.61
CA ALA A 201 14.06 -7.23 11.00
C ALA A 201 15.23 -7.78 11.83
N GLU A 202 15.49 -9.09 11.74
CA GLU A 202 16.63 -9.77 12.37
C GLU A 202 17.96 -9.08 12.05
N GLY A 203 18.17 -8.73 10.78
CA GLY A 203 19.39 -8.03 10.32
C GLY A 203 19.57 -6.61 10.88
N LEU A 204 18.56 -6.01 11.50
CA LEU A 204 18.62 -4.68 12.11
C LEU A 204 18.75 -4.71 13.63
N VAL A 205 18.47 -5.84 14.28
CA VAL A 205 18.41 -5.91 15.76
C VAL A 205 19.76 -5.57 16.41
N GLY A 206 20.88 -6.01 15.83
CA GLY A 206 22.20 -5.80 16.42
C GLY A 206 22.27 -6.31 17.87
N GLY A 207 22.74 -5.46 18.79
CA GLY A 207 22.87 -5.75 20.22
C GLY A 207 21.63 -5.48 21.09
N HIS A 208 20.48 -5.14 20.49
CA HIS A 208 19.27 -4.77 21.23
C HIS A 208 18.49 -6.02 21.69
N GLN A 209 18.67 -6.41 22.95
CA GLN A 209 18.12 -7.66 23.50
C GLN A 209 16.58 -7.68 23.63
N ASP A 210 15.98 -6.51 23.86
CA ASP A 210 14.52 -6.30 23.87
C ASP A 210 13.92 -6.55 22.46
N LEU A 211 14.58 -6.04 21.42
CA LEU A 211 14.18 -6.25 20.03
C LEU A 211 14.30 -7.73 19.63
N TRP A 212 15.35 -8.43 20.06
CA TRP A 212 15.48 -9.88 19.86
C TRP A 212 14.35 -10.68 20.50
N THR A 213 13.81 -10.21 21.62
CA THR A 213 12.65 -10.85 22.27
C THR A 213 11.41 -10.72 21.41
N ARG A 214 11.16 -9.54 20.84
CA ARG A 214 10.03 -9.30 19.93
C ARG A 214 10.13 -10.11 18.64
N VAL A 215 11.33 -10.15 18.05
CA VAL A 215 11.60 -10.92 16.83
C VAL A 215 11.35 -12.41 17.06
N ARG A 216 11.83 -12.97 18.18
CA ARG A 216 11.58 -14.38 18.52
C ARG A 216 10.10 -14.68 18.69
N ALA A 217 9.37 -13.82 19.42
CA ALA A 217 7.93 -13.99 19.59
C ALA A 217 7.20 -14.08 18.25
N VAL A 218 7.49 -13.17 17.31
CA VAL A 218 6.88 -13.21 15.98
C VAL A 218 7.33 -14.43 15.17
N ARG A 219 8.63 -14.74 15.17
CA ARG A 219 9.19 -15.88 14.43
C ARG A 219 8.55 -17.21 14.86
N ASP A 220 8.33 -17.39 16.15
CA ASP A 220 7.76 -18.62 16.69
C ASP A 220 6.29 -18.81 16.31
N HIS A 221 5.57 -17.72 16.01
CA HIS A 221 4.20 -17.73 15.50
C HIS A 221 4.09 -17.83 13.97
N LEU A 222 5.17 -17.57 13.23
CA LEU A 222 5.16 -17.69 11.77
C LEU A 222 5.22 -19.17 11.34
N PRO A 223 4.57 -19.56 10.21
CA PRO A 223 4.67 -20.91 9.68
C PRO A 223 6.11 -21.31 9.40
N VAL A 224 6.47 -22.59 9.60
CA VAL A 224 7.86 -23.06 9.48
C VAL A 224 8.48 -22.72 8.12
N HIS A 225 7.73 -22.85 7.04
CA HIS A 225 8.18 -22.51 5.68
C HIS A 225 8.40 -21.01 5.46
N ALA A 226 7.81 -20.13 6.28
CA ALA A 226 8.07 -18.70 6.25
C ALA A 226 9.37 -18.32 6.99
N ARG A 227 9.94 -19.21 7.82
CA ARG A 227 11.12 -18.89 8.66
C ARG A 227 12.46 -19.05 7.93
N GLY A 228 12.46 -19.62 6.73
CA GLY A 228 13.68 -20.00 5.99
C GLY A 228 14.21 -18.96 5.00
N ALA A 229 13.70 -17.72 5.01
CA ALA A 229 14.19 -16.68 4.12
C ALA A 229 15.59 -16.20 4.55
N GLU A 230 16.54 -16.18 3.62
CA GLU A 230 17.83 -15.52 3.86
C GLU A 230 17.61 -14.01 3.93
N ALA A 231 18.34 -13.34 4.84
CA ALA A 231 18.34 -11.88 4.94
C ALA A 231 19.01 -11.28 3.69
N ALA A 232 18.28 -11.22 2.57
CA ALA A 232 18.61 -10.30 1.51
C ALA A 232 18.55 -8.90 2.15
N GLN A 233 19.70 -8.21 2.23
CA GLN A 233 19.72 -6.78 2.51
C GLN A 233 19.67 -6.02 1.18
N PRO A 234 18.49 -5.77 0.59
CA PRO A 234 18.39 -5.01 -0.66
C PRO A 234 18.75 -3.53 -0.47
N TRP A 235 18.80 -3.05 0.78
CA TRP A 235 19.31 -1.72 1.10
C TRP A 235 20.83 -1.69 0.98
N ARG A 236 21.29 -1.58 -0.26
CA ARG A 236 22.67 -1.20 -0.54
C ARG A 236 22.78 0.29 -0.24
N GLY A 237 23.45 0.65 0.86
CA GLY A 237 23.59 2.05 1.26
C GLY A 237 24.09 2.93 0.11
N VAL A 238 23.80 4.23 0.15
CA VAL A 238 24.15 5.19 -0.94
C VAL A 238 25.62 5.07 -1.37
N ARG A 239 26.51 4.64 -0.46
CA ARG A 239 27.91 4.27 -0.72
C ARG A 239 28.16 3.36 -1.92
N THR A 240 27.21 2.53 -2.37
CA THR A 240 27.39 1.68 -3.56
C THR A 240 26.91 2.33 -4.86
N VAL A 241 26.12 3.40 -4.76
CA VAL A 241 25.57 4.16 -5.90
C VAL A 241 26.42 5.38 -6.21
N LEU A 242 26.96 6.04 -5.17
CA LEU A 242 27.78 7.23 -5.29
C LEU A 242 29.10 7.04 -6.06
N PRO A 243 29.86 5.92 -5.99
CA PRO A 243 31.05 5.76 -6.83
C PRO A 243 30.73 5.66 -8.33
N ARG A 244 29.53 5.18 -8.71
CA ARG A 244 29.06 5.24 -10.12
C ARG A 244 28.73 6.67 -10.55
N ALA A 245 28.19 7.48 -9.65
CA ALA A 245 27.93 8.91 -9.91
C ALA A 245 29.22 9.77 -9.85
N ALA A 246 30.18 9.41 -9.01
CA ALA A 246 31.48 10.09 -8.89
C ALA A 246 32.42 9.78 -10.05
N ALA A 247 32.29 8.60 -10.69
CA ALA A 247 32.92 8.32 -11.98
C ALA A 247 32.40 9.24 -13.11
N LEU A 248 31.28 9.95 -12.90
CA LEU A 248 30.77 10.99 -13.81
C LEU A 248 31.22 12.42 -13.41
N LEU A 249 31.95 12.58 -12.30
CA LEU A 249 32.44 13.89 -11.85
C LEU A 249 33.66 14.48 -12.59
N PRO A 250 34.44 13.76 -13.44
CA PRO A 250 35.33 14.45 -14.37
C PRO A 250 34.61 14.96 -15.63
N ALA A 251 33.28 14.86 -15.73
CA ALA A 251 32.50 15.33 -16.88
C ALA A 251 31.65 16.59 -16.58
N VAL A 252 32.13 17.48 -15.71
CA VAL A 252 31.58 18.86 -15.60
C VAL A 252 32.08 19.77 -16.74
N ALA A 253 32.72 19.21 -17.77
CA ALA A 253 33.16 19.95 -18.95
C ALA A 253 32.65 19.38 -20.28
N VAL A 254 31.38 18.94 -20.39
CA VAL A 254 30.65 18.96 -21.68
C VAL A 254 29.14 19.15 -21.42
N LEU A 255 28.72 20.39 -21.16
CA LEU A 255 27.32 20.79 -21.24
C LEU A 255 26.94 20.93 -22.71
N SER A 256 26.47 19.84 -23.34
CA SER A 256 25.49 19.88 -24.46
C SER A 256 25.12 18.50 -25.03
N GLY A 257 25.94 17.45 -24.86
CA GLY A 257 25.68 16.14 -25.48
C GLY A 257 24.86 15.16 -24.63
N VAL A 258 25.26 14.95 -23.37
CA VAL A 258 24.74 13.86 -22.51
C VAL A 258 23.31 14.12 -22.01
N GLY A 259 22.89 15.39 -21.93
CA GLY A 259 21.52 15.75 -21.54
C GLY A 259 20.45 15.15 -22.46
N THR A 260 20.77 14.93 -23.75
CA THR A 260 19.78 14.41 -24.72
C THR A 260 19.57 12.90 -24.67
N LEU A 261 20.54 12.13 -24.16
CA LEU A 261 20.40 10.67 -24.02
C LEU A 261 19.73 10.29 -22.70
N ILE A 262 20.11 10.96 -21.60
CA ILE A 262 19.44 10.77 -20.31
C ILE A 262 17.99 11.26 -20.36
N ASP A 263 17.71 12.36 -21.07
CA ASP A 263 16.33 12.81 -21.29
C ASP A 263 15.54 11.77 -22.10
N ARG A 264 16.08 11.19 -23.18
CA ARG A 264 15.35 10.17 -23.97
C ARG A 264 14.98 8.92 -23.18
N ASP A 265 15.89 8.40 -22.35
CA ASP A 265 15.61 7.22 -21.55
C ASP A 265 14.63 7.53 -20.41
N VAL A 266 14.76 8.69 -19.76
CA VAL A 266 13.80 9.16 -18.75
C VAL A 266 12.42 9.42 -19.37
N GLN A 267 12.34 9.96 -20.59
CA GLN A 267 11.10 10.19 -21.32
C GLN A 267 10.46 8.86 -21.75
N ARG A 268 11.25 7.86 -22.15
CA ARG A 268 10.75 6.52 -22.47
C ARG A 268 10.19 5.81 -21.25
N GLU A 269 10.91 5.83 -20.12
CA GLU A 269 10.42 5.30 -18.84
C GLU A 269 9.17 6.04 -18.37
N ALA A 270 9.13 7.37 -18.51
CA ALA A 270 7.95 8.17 -18.15
C ALA A 270 6.74 7.87 -19.05
N ALA A 271 6.95 7.66 -20.35
CA ALA A 271 5.91 7.29 -21.30
C ALA A 271 5.37 5.88 -21.03
N GLN A 272 6.25 4.91 -20.75
CA GLN A 272 5.88 3.54 -20.38
C GLN A 272 5.11 3.52 -19.05
N ALA A 273 5.57 4.26 -18.04
CA ALA A 273 4.84 4.42 -16.78
C ALA A 273 3.46 5.10 -16.97
N ALA A 274 3.35 6.07 -17.88
CA ALA A 274 2.06 6.69 -18.21
C ALA A 274 1.11 5.70 -18.91
N ALA A 275 1.62 4.89 -19.85
CA ALA A 275 0.84 3.85 -20.52
C ALA A 275 0.35 2.79 -19.52
N CYS A 276 1.21 2.33 -18.61
CA CYS A 276 0.83 1.37 -17.58
C CYS A 276 -0.21 1.92 -16.60
N ARG A 277 -0.12 3.21 -16.21
CA ARG A 277 -1.17 3.86 -15.40
C ARG A 277 -2.52 3.92 -16.14
N ALA A 278 -2.51 4.21 -17.44
CA ALA A 278 -3.71 4.23 -18.25
C ALA A 278 -4.34 2.83 -18.37
N GLN A 279 -3.53 1.79 -18.59
CA GLN A 279 -4.00 0.41 -18.61
C GLN A 279 -4.56 -0.04 -17.25
N GLN A 280 -3.91 0.32 -16.15
CA GLN A 280 -4.42 0.05 -14.81
C GLN A 280 -5.78 0.72 -14.56
N ALA A 281 -5.96 1.97 -15.02
CA ALA A 281 -7.24 2.67 -14.96
C ALA A 281 -8.33 1.98 -15.83
N ALA A 282 -7.95 1.45 -17.00
CA ALA A 282 -8.85 0.68 -17.85
C ALA A 282 -9.28 -0.64 -17.19
N VAL A 283 -8.33 -1.42 -16.63
CA VAL A 283 -8.61 -2.69 -15.92
C VAL A 283 -9.50 -2.45 -14.70
N THR A 284 -9.24 -1.39 -13.92
CA THR A 284 -10.09 -1.07 -12.76
C THR A 284 -11.51 -0.66 -13.17
N THR A 285 -11.66 0.10 -14.25
CA THR A 285 -12.98 0.46 -14.81
C THR A 285 -13.71 -0.76 -15.34
N ALA A 286 -13.02 -1.64 -16.08
CA ALA A 286 -13.58 -2.88 -16.60
C ALA A 286 -14.00 -3.83 -15.47
N ARG A 287 -13.21 -3.92 -14.40
CA ARG A 287 -13.55 -4.71 -13.21
C ARG A 287 -14.84 -4.20 -12.55
N ALA A 288 -14.95 -2.89 -12.35
CA ALA A 288 -16.16 -2.29 -11.77
C ALA A 288 -17.41 -2.54 -12.64
N ALA A 289 -17.28 -2.49 -13.97
CA ALA A 289 -18.37 -2.83 -14.89
C ALA A 289 -18.76 -4.31 -14.80
N LEU A 290 -17.78 -5.22 -14.73
CA LEU A 290 -18.02 -6.65 -14.58
C LEU A 290 -18.72 -6.97 -13.25
N ASP A 291 -18.28 -6.36 -12.15
CA ASP A 291 -18.90 -6.52 -10.83
C ASP A 291 -20.35 -6.00 -10.82
N ALA A 292 -20.62 -4.90 -11.52
CA ALA A 292 -21.99 -4.37 -11.68
C ALA A 292 -22.90 -5.32 -12.48
N THR A 293 -22.42 -5.89 -13.59
CA THR A 293 -23.16 -6.89 -14.37
C THR A 293 -23.42 -8.15 -13.57
N HIS A 294 -22.41 -8.65 -12.84
CA HIS A 294 -22.56 -9.82 -11.96
C HIS A 294 -23.63 -9.59 -10.88
N ALA A 295 -23.63 -8.41 -10.25
CA ALA A 295 -24.65 -8.04 -9.28
C ALA A 295 -26.07 -7.99 -9.89
N ASP A 296 -26.20 -7.58 -11.15
CA ASP A 296 -27.48 -7.58 -11.85
C ASP A 296 -27.99 -8.98 -12.19
N LEU A 297 -27.12 -9.84 -12.71
CA LEU A 297 -27.42 -11.26 -12.96
C LEU A 297 -27.82 -11.99 -11.67
N SER A 298 -27.15 -11.70 -10.55
CA SER A 298 -27.49 -12.28 -9.24
C SER A 298 -28.90 -11.90 -8.78
N ARG A 299 -29.32 -10.64 -9.01
CA ARG A 299 -30.69 -10.18 -8.73
C ARG A 299 -31.71 -10.87 -9.64
N GLU A 300 -31.41 -11.00 -10.92
CA GLU A 300 -32.29 -11.66 -11.89
C GLU A 300 -32.45 -13.15 -11.61
N ASN A 301 -31.37 -13.86 -11.29
CA ASN A 301 -31.41 -15.25 -10.86
C ASN A 301 -32.29 -15.44 -9.60
N SER A 302 -32.19 -14.52 -8.65
CA SER A 302 -33.05 -14.53 -7.45
C SER A 302 -34.53 -14.34 -7.81
N ARG A 303 -34.86 -13.49 -8.80
CA ARG A 303 -36.23 -13.29 -9.30
C ARG A 303 -36.75 -14.54 -10.02
N LEU A 304 -35.95 -15.14 -10.90
CA LEU A 304 -36.30 -16.41 -11.55
C LEU A 304 -36.58 -17.51 -10.53
N GLY A 305 -35.71 -17.65 -9.52
CA GLY A 305 -35.93 -18.59 -8.42
C GLY A 305 -37.22 -18.31 -7.65
N SER A 306 -37.66 -17.05 -7.53
CA SER A 306 -38.96 -16.72 -6.92
C SER A 306 -40.14 -17.07 -7.83
N ARG A 307 -40.07 -16.80 -9.14
CA ARG A 307 -41.12 -17.19 -10.12
C ARG A 307 -41.26 -18.71 -10.20
N SER A 308 -40.15 -19.45 -10.17
CA SER A 308 -40.16 -20.91 -10.14
C SER A 308 -40.93 -21.45 -8.92
N ARG A 309 -40.69 -20.90 -7.72
CA ARG A 309 -41.44 -21.29 -6.51
C ARG A 309 -42.93 -20.93 -6.59
N GLU A 310 -43.26 -19.78 -7.18
CA GLU A 310 -44.65 -19.37 -7.39
C GLU A 310 -45.37 -20.34 -8.36
N LEU A 311 -44.69 -20.74 -9.43
CA LEU A 311 -45.22 -21.68 -10.41
C LEU A 311 -45.47 -23.06 -9.78
N ASP A 312 -44.55 -23.54 -8.93
CA ASP A 312 -44.73 -24.76 -8.15
C ASP A 312 -45.93 -24.66 -7.19
N ALA A 313 -46.13 -23.50 -6.54
CA ALA A 313 -47.25 -23.27 -5.64
C ALA A 313 -48.60 -23.27 -6.37
N GLN A 314 -48.65 -22.72 -7.59
CA GLN A 314 -49.88 -22.58 -8.36
C GLN A 314 -50.29 -23.87 -9.12
N ARG A 315 -49.38 -24.84 -9.24
CA ARG A 315 -49.55 -26.10 -9.96
C ARG A 315 -50.82 -26.89 -9.60
N TYR A 316 -51.30 -26.77 -8.36
CA TYR A 316 -52.51 -27.47 -7.88
C TYR A 316 -53.75 -26.60 -7.81
N THR A 317 -53.63 -25.30 -8.12
CA THR A 317 -54.70 -24.31 -7.96
C THR A 317 -55.26 -23.80 -9.29
N LEU A 318 -54.42 -23.74 -10.32
CA LEU A 318 -54.80 -23.24 -11.65
C LEU A 318 -55.26 -24.36 -12.57
N ASP A 319 -56.07 -23.99 -13.57
CA ASP A 319 -56.35 -24.86 -14.71
C ASP A 319 -55.12 -24.98 -15.62
N ALA A 320 -55.12 -26.02 -16.47
CA ALA A 320 -53.98 -26.34 -17.33
C ALA A 320 -53.62 -25.23 -18.31
N ALA A 321 -54.60 -24.45 -18.83
CA ALA A 321 -54.30 -23.39 -19.78
C ALA A 321 -53.59 -22.21 -19.11
N SER A 322 -54.08 -21.79 -17.94
CA SER A 322 -53.46 -20.73 -17.14
C SER A 322 -52.04 -21.10 -16.68
N LEU A 323 -51.83 -22.36 -16.25
CA LEU A 323 -50.51 -22.83 -15.83
C LEU A 323 -49.52 -22.86 -17.01
N ASN A 324 -49.96 -23.28 -18.20
CA ASN A 324 -49.11 -23.31 -19.39
C ASN A 324 -48.63 -21.90 -19.78
N VAL A 325 -49.49 -20.87 -19.68
CA VAL A 325 -49.07 -19.48 -19.94
C VAL A 325 -47.95 -19.04 -19.01
N MET A 326 -48.06 -19.36 -17.71
CA MET A 326 -47.00 -19.02 -16.75
C MET A 326 -45.70 -19.78 -17.02
N ILE A 327 -45.79 -21.05 -17.44
CA ILE A 327 -44.63 -21.86 -17.83
C ILE A 327 -43.95 -21.25 -19.04
N ASP A 328 -44.71 -20.84 -20.06
CA ASP A 328 -44.17 -20.22 -21.27
C ASP A 328 -43.48 -18.88 -20.98
N GLU A 329 -44.06 -18.05 -20.11
CA GLU A 329 -43.42 -16.82 -19.64
C GLU A 329 -42.11 -17.09 -18.88
N TYR A 330 -42.13 -18.07 -17.95
CA TYR A 330 -40.94 -18.45 -17.19
C TYR A 330 -39.83 -18.98 -18.12
N ASN A 331 -40.17 -19.83 -19.08
CA ASN A 331 -39.20 -20.36 -20.04
C ASN A 331 -38.61 -19.25 -20.92
N THR A 332 -39.44 -18.28 -21.33
CA THR A 332 -38.97 -17.12 -22.10
C THR A 332 -37.97 -16.30 -21.30
N ASP A 333 -38.28 -15.99 -20.03
CA ASP A 333 -37.34 -15.27 -19.15
C ASP A 333 -36.06 -16.07 -18.90
N LEU A 334 -36.17 -17.38 -18.73
CA LEU A 334 -35.02 -18.27 -18.53
C LEU A 334 -34.08 -18.23 -19.73
N THR A 335 -34.60 -18.31 -20.95
CA THR A 335 -33.79 -18.21 -22.17
C THR A 335 -33.11 -16.84 -22.30
N VAL A 336 -33.80 -15.75 -21.93
CA VAL A 336 -33.19 -14.41 -21.91
C VAL A 336 -32.07 -14.32 -20.88
N PHE A 337 -32.27 -14.93 -19.71
CA PHE A 337 -31.25 -14.97 -18.66
C PHE A 337 -30.02 -15.79 -19.07
N GLU A 338 -30.21 -16.96 -19.70
CA GLU A 338 -29.13 -17.80 -20.23
C GLU A 338 -28.28 -17.02 -21.27
N ASP A 339 -28.91 -16.33 -22.22
CA ASP A 339 -28.18 -15.48 -23.19
C ASP A 339 -27.38 -14.35 -22.51
N ARG A 340 -27.93 -13.76 -21.43
CA ARG A 340 -27.21 -12.75 -20.65
C ARG A 340 -26.03 -13.36 -19.88
N LEU A 341 -26.16 -14.59 -19.38
CA LEU A 341 -25.09 -15.31 -18.70
C LEU A 341 -23.94 -15.60 -19.67
N ASP A 342 -24.24 -16.09 -20.87
CA ASP A 342 -23.24 -16.34 -21.93
C ASP A 342 -22.49 -15.06 -22.31
N ARG A 343 -23.21 -13.93 -22.45
CA ARG A 343 -22.59 -12.63 -22.70
C ARG A 343 -21.69 -12.17 -21.55
N PHE A 344 -22.06 -12.46 -20.31
CA PHE A 344 -21.22 -12.16 -19.14
C PHE A 344 -19.96 -13.02 -19.10
N GLU A 345 -20.04 -14.31 -19.44
CA GLU A 345 -18.86 -15.17 -19.55
C GLU A 345 -17.88 -14.67 -20.61
N GLN A 346 -18.39 -14.22 -21.77
CA GLN A 346 -17.57 -13.59 -22.80
C GLN A 346 -16.90 -12.29 -22.31
N GLN A 347 -17.62 -11.46 -21.55
CA GLN A 347 -17.07 -10.26 -20.94
C GLN A 347 -15.98 -10.60 -19.91
N GLN A 348 -16.18 -11.64 -19.11
CA GLN A 348 -15.21 -12.12 -18.13
C GLN A 348 -13.94 -12.65 -18.82
N ALA A 349 -14.08 -13.40 -19.91
CA ALA A 349 -12.95 -13.86 -20.72
C ALA A 349 -12.17 -12.68 -21.33
N ALA A 350 -12.87 -11.68 -21.87
CA ALA A 350 -12.25 -10.47 -22.39
C ALA A 350 -11.51 -9.68 -21.30
N PHE A 351 -12.10 -9.57 -20.11
CA PHE A 351 -11.47 -8.95 -18.94
C PHE A 351 -10.18 -9.70 -18.53
N ASN A 352 -10.22 -11.04 -18.48
CA ASN A 352 -9.04 -11.84 -18.17
C ASN A 352 -7.91 -11.60 -19.18
N GLY A 353 -8.24 -11.52 -20.48
CA GLY A 353 -7.27 -11.16 -21.52
C GLY A 353 -6.65 -9.76 -21.32
N GLN A 354 -7.44 -8.78 -20.87
CA GLN A 354 -6.92 -7.44 -20.51
C GLN A 354 -5.97 -7.50 -19.31
N VAL A 355 -6.30 -8.30 -18.29
CA VAL A 355 -5.45 -8.51 -17.12
C VAL A 355 -4.13 -9.20 -17.50
N GLU A 356 -4.17 -10.20 -18.38
CA GLU A 356 -2.97 -10.87 -18.90
C GLU A 356 -2.09 -9.91 -19.70
N GLN A 357 -2.67 -9.09 -20.59
CA GLN A 357 -1.92 -8.07 -21.33
C GLN A 357 -1.27 -7.05 -20.39
N TYR A 358 -2.02 -6.56 -19.41
CA TYR A 358 -1.50 -5.65 -18.38
C TYR A 358 -0.36 -6.30 -17.58
N ASN A 359 -0.50 -7.57 -17.19
CA ASN A 359 0.57 -8.27 -16.48
C ASN A 359 1.79 -8.50 -17.37
N ALA A 360 1.62 -8.88 -18.63
CA ALA A 360 2.73 -9.08 -19.56
C ALA A 360 3.51 -7.78 -19.83
N GLN A 361 2.81 -6.65 -19.97
CA GLN A 361 3.42 -5.36 -20.34
C GLN A 361 3.89 -4.56 -19.13
N CYS A 362 3.22 -4.69 -17.98
CA CYS A 362 3.41 -3.80 -16.84
C CYS A 362 3.66 -4.53 -15.51
N ALA A 363 3.71 -5.88 -15.47
CA ALA A 363 4.15 -6.61 -14.27
C ALA A 363 5.65 -6.92 -14.26
N ALA A 364 6.35 -6.90 -15.39
CA ALA A 364 7.80 -7.10 -15.45
C ALA A 364 8.60 -5.93 -14.83
N ASP A 365 7.98 -4.74 -14.74
CA ASP A 365 8.56 -3.52 -14.14
C ASP A 365 8.13 -3.30 -12.68
N ARG A 366 7.42 -4.26 -12.05
CA ARG A 366 6.95 -4.14 -10.65
C ARG A 366 8.02 -4.46 -9.62
#